data_AF-A0A937FRR3-F1
#
_entry.id   AF-A0A937FRR3-F1
#
_cell.length_a   1.000
_cell.length_b   1.000
_cell.length_c   1.000
_cell.angle_alpha   90.00
_cell.angle_beta   90.00
_cell.angle_gamma   90.00
#
_symmetry.space_group_name_H-M   'P 1'
#
loop_
_entity.id
_entity.type
_entity.pdbx_description
1 polymer ?
#
loop_
_entity_poly.entity_id
_entity_poly.type
_entity_poly.pdbx_seq_one_letter_code
_entity_poly.pdbx_strand_id
1 'polypeptide(L)'
;MSGGAGDLRAAYEAEVHALDGEAQRMRADGHAPETIARHLHALRRELAAAFKARTPEPMRSLIEARTLRAHGDVGGPSIATLRARGCSWEDIAQSACRPGRLTFDPERGPVPARERDDRG
;
A
#
# COMPACT_ATOMS: atom_id res chain seq x y z
N MET A 1 -25.37 -3.36 10.08
CA MET A 1 -23.97 -2.89 10.09
C MET A 1 -23.30 -3.53 8.89
N SER A 2 -23.33 -2.86 7.73
CA SER A 2 -22.78 -3.42 6.48
C SER A 2 -21.26 -3.35 6.52
N GLY A 3 -20.61 -4.34 7.16
CA GLY A 3 -19.16 -4.52 7.15
C GLY A 3 -18.66 -5.00 5.78
N GLY A 4 -18.76 -4.13 4.77
CA GLY A 4 -18.41 -4.43 3.38
C GLY A 4 -16.92 -4.26 3.08
N ALA A 5 -16.51 -4.54 1.83
CA ALA A 5 -15.13 -4.35 1.39
C ALA A 5 -14.68 -2.87 1.41
N GLY A 6 -15.62 -1.92 1.38
CA GLY A 6 -15.35 -0.49 1.59
C GLY A 6 -14.80 -0.20 2.99
N ASP A 7 -15.40 -0.80 4.02
CA ASP A 7 -14.94 -0.67 5.41
C ASP A 7 -13.57 -1.32 5.61
N LEU A 8 -13.33 -2.47 4.98
CA LEU A 8 -12.01 -3.12 5.00
C LEU A 8 -10.93 -2.23 4.41
N ARG A 9 -11.25 -1.51 3.33
CA ARG A 9 -10.31 -0.60 2.70
C ARG A 9 -10.04 0.61 3.57
N ALA A 10 -11.08 1.25 4.09
CA ALA A 10 -10.92 2.42 4.95
C ALA A 10 -10.07 2.09 6.19
N ALA A 11 -10.30 0.94 6.82
CA ALA A 11 -9.49 0.46 7.95
C ALA A 11 -8.01 0.30 7.56
N TYR A 12 -7.74 -0.35 6.43
CA TYR A 12 -6.39 -0.50 5.90
C TYR A 12 -5.70 0.85 5.62
N GLU A 13 -6.41 1.80 5.00
CA GLU A 13 -5.84 3.13 4.73
C GLU A 13 -5.50 3.86 6.03
N ALA A 14 -6.36 3.78 7.03
CA ALA A 14 -6.11 4.35 8.35
C ALA A 14 -4.87 3.73 9.01
N GLU A 15 -4.73 2.40 8.98
CA GLU A 15 -3.56 1.71 9.53
C GLU A 15 -2.27 2.08 8.80
N VAL A 16 -2.32 2.22 7.47
CA VAL A 16 -1.15 2.67 6.68
C VAL A 16 -0.79 4.12 7.00
N HIS A 17 -1.77 5.00 7.17
CA HIS A 17 -1.52 6.39 7.57
C HIS A 17 -0.96 6.50 8.99
N ALA A 18 -1.38 5.62 9.91
CA ALA A 18 -0.88 5.60 11.29
C ALA A 18 0.63 5.28 11.38
N LEU A 19 1.21 4.65 10.35
CA LEU A 19 2.67 4.44 10.26
C LEU A 19 3.47 5.75 10.28
N ASP A 20 2.87 6.89 9.91
CA ASP A 20 3.54 8.19 10.01
C ASP A 20 3.87 8.53 11.47
N GLY A 21 2.95 8.22 12.40
CA GLY A 21 3.19 8.40 13.83
C GLY A 21 4.34 7.53 14.36
N GLU A 22 4.44 6.29 13.88
CA GLU A 22 5.58 5.41 14.18
C GLU A 22 6.89 5.98 13.61
N ALA A 23 6.86 6.48 12.37
CA ALA A 23 7.99 7.13 11.75
C ALA A 23 8.50 8.31 12.58
N GLN A 24 7.61 9.19 13.05
CA GLN A 24 7.99 10.34 13.87
C GLN A 24 8.56 9.92 15.22
N ARG A 25 7.97 8.91 15.88
CA ARG A 25 8.50 8.36 17.13
C ARG A 25 9.92 7.83 16.93
N MET A 26 10.14 6.98 15.92
CA MET A 26 11.46 6.43 15.66
C MET A 26 12.50 7.51 15.33
N ARG A 27 12.10 8.58 14.62
CA ARG A 27 12.99 9.74 14.37
C ARG A 27 13.34 10.48 15.66
N ALA A 28 12.36 10.71 16.54
CA ALA A 28 12.58 11.35 17.83
C ALA A 28 13.50 10.53 18.74
N ASP A 29 13.41 9.20 18.64
CA ASP A 29 14.28 8.25 19.34
C ASP A 29 15.69 8.14 18.70
N GLY A 30 15.96 8.86 17.62
CA GLY A 30 17.27 8.94 16.98
C GLY A 30 17.63 7.75 16.09
N HIS A 31 16.65 6.95 15.66
CA HIS A 31 16.91 5.85 14.73
C HIS A 31 17.41 6.34 13.37
N ALA A 32 18.32 5.57 12.77
CA ALA A 32 18.82 5.85 11.43
C ALA A 32 17.71 5.72 10.38
N PRO A 33 17.73 6.53 9.29
CA PRO A 33 16.72 6.46 8.24
C PRO A 33 16.55 5.07 7.62
N GLU A 34 17.62 4.30 7.48
CA GLU A 34 17.56 2.92 6.98
C GLU A 34 16.75 2.01 7.90
N THR A 35 16.96 2.10 9.21
CA THR A 35 16.22 1.31 10.21
C THR A 35 14.74 1.63 10.15
N ILE A 36 14.40 2.92 10.10
CA ILE A 36 13.02 3.40 9.97
C ILE A 36 12.39 2.87 8.68
N ALA A 37 13.07 3.03 7.55
CA ALA A 37 12.60 2.58 6.24
C ALA A 37 12.33 1.07 6.19
N ARG A 38 13.26 0.25 6.72
CA ARG A 38 13.11 -1.21 6.79
C ARG A 38 11.92 -1.61 7.65
N HIS A 39 11.79 -0.99 8.83
CA HIS A 39 10.72 -1.28 9.77
C HIS A 39 9.35 -0.92 9.18
N LEU A 40 9.16 0.33 8.74
CA LEU A 40 7.88 0.80 8.18
C LEU A 40 7.51 0.05 6.90
N HIS A 41 8.48 -0.25 6.03
CA HIS A 41 8.21 -1.03 4.83
C HIS A 41 7.76 -2.46 5.15
N ALA A 42 8.36 -3.11 6.16
CA ALA A 42 7.93 -4.44 6.60
C ALA A 42 6.49 -4.40 7.15
N LEU A 43 6.20 -3.50 8.09
CA LEU A 43 4.83 -3.31 8.61
C LEU A 43 3.84 -3.04 7.48
N ARG A 44 4.20 -2.18 6.54
CA ARG A 44 3.35 -1.85 5.40
C ARG A 44 3.01 -3.06 4.53
N ARG A 45 3.96 -3.98 4.33
CA ARG A 45 3.75 -5.24 3.59
C ARG A 45 2.85 -6.19 4.37
N GLU A 46 3.03 -6.28 5.68
CA GLU A 46 2.17 -7.09 6.57
C GLU A 46 0.72 -6.60 6.53
N LEU A 47 0.50 -5.29 6.66
CA LEU A 47 -0.82 -4.67 6.51
C LEU A 47 -1.45 -4.98 5.15
N ALA A 48 -0.67 -4.92 4.07
CA ALA A 48 -1.15 -5.25 2.73
C ALA A 48 -1.55 -6.73 2.60
N ALA A 49 -0.77 -7.64 3.18
CA ALA A 49 -1.07 -9.07 3.17
C ALA A 49 -2.34 -9.37 3.98
N ALA A 50 -2.47 -8.81 5.18
CA ALA A 50 -3.64 -8.96 6.04
C ALA A 50 -4.92 -8.42 5.38
N PHE A 51 -4.83 -7.24 4.74
CA PHE A 51 -5.94 -6.69 3.98
C PHE A 51 -6.35 -7.61 2.83
N LYS A 52 -5.40 -8.05 1.99
CA LYS A 52 -5.70 -8.96 0.86
C LYS A 52 -6.32 -10.27 1.33
N ALA A 53 -5.86 -10.84 2.44
CA ALA A 53 -6.41 -12.07 2.99
C ALA A 53 -7.90 -11.93 3.40
N ARG A 54 -8.31 -10.73 3.84
CA ARG A 54 -9.69 -10.41 4.24
C ARG A 54 -10.56 -9.93 3.07
N THR A 55 -9.95 -9.52 1.96
CA THR A 55 -10.67 -9.10 0.76
C THR A 55 -11.31 -10.31 0.06
N PRO A 56 -12.62 -10.28 -0.23
CA PRO A 56 -13.32 -11.39 -0.90
C PRO A 56 -12.93 -11.52 -2.39
N GLU A 57 -13.16 -12.69 -2.98
CA GLU A 57 -13.07 -12.86 -4.44
C GLU A 57 -14.27 -12.23 -5.15
N PRO A 58 -14.12 -11.78 -6.42
CA PRO A 58 -12.91 -11.82 -7.25
C PRO A 58 -11.92 -10.67 -6.98
N MET A 59 -12.24 -9.79 -6.02
CA MET A 59 -11.52 -8.54 -5.79
C MET A 59 -10.07 -8.78 -5.35
N ARG A 60 -9.82 -9.77 -4.50
CA ARG A 60 -8.46 -10.16 -4.09
C ARG A 60 -7.59 -10.52 -5.30
N SER A 61 -8.07 -11.39 -6.18
CA SER A 61 -7.36 -11.76 -7.41
C SER A 61 -7.05 -10.56 -8.30
N LEU A 62 -7.97 -9.60 -8.42
CA LEU A 62 -7.74 -8.37 -9.19
C LEU A 62 -6.65 -7.48 -8.58
N ILE A 63 -6.61 -7.34 -7.24
CA ILE A 63 -5.55 -6.61 -6.53
C ILE A 63 -4.19 -7.28 -6.77
N GLU A 64 -4.12 -8.61 -6.61
CA GLU A 64 -2.88 -9.37 -6.75
C GLU A 64 -2.34 -9.31 -8.18
N ALA A 65 -3.20 -9.54 -9.18
CA ALA A 65 -2.82 -9.48 -10.59
C ALA A 65 -2.31 -8.08 -10.98
N ARG A 66 -2.93 -7.01 -10.48
CA ARG A 66 -2.45 -5.64 -10.69
C ARG A 66 -1.10 -5.40 -10.03
N THR A 67 -0.93 -5.85 -8.77
CA THR A 67 0.32 -5.67 -8.03
C THR A 67 1.46 -6.38 -8.73
N LEU A 68 1.21 -7.63 -9.15
CA LEU A 68 2.14 -8.43 -9.93
C LEU A 68 2.50 -7.76 -11.27
N ARG A 69 1.51 -7.27 -12.03
CA ARG A 69 1.75 -6.57 -13.29
C ARG A 69 2.60 -5.30 -13.11
N ALA A 70 2.36 -4.54 -12.04
CA ALA A 70 3.05 -3.28 -11.81
C ALA A 70 4.48 -3.44 -11.24
N HIS A 71 4.73 -4.53 -10.50
CA HIS A 71 5.93 -4.63 -9.68
C HIS A 71 6.71 -5.95 -9.84
N GLY A 72 6.14 -6.95 -10.50
CA GLY A 72 6.72 -8.29 -10.60
C GLY A 72 6.63 -9.10 -9.30
N ASP A 73 5.96 -8.59 -8.27
CA ASP A 73 5.84 -9.20 -6.94
C ASP A 73 4.41 -8.98 -6.43
N VAL A 74 3.77 -10.05 -5.96
CA VAL A 74 2.37 -10.02 -5.47
C VAL A 74 2.19 -9.17 -4.20
N GLY A 75 3.25 -8.98 -3.42
CA GLY A 75 3.35 -8.09 -2.27
C GLY A 75 3.79 -6.66 -2.61
N GLY A 76 4.14 -6.39 -3.86
CA GLY A 76 4.69 -5.11 -4.31
C GLY A 76 6.22 -5.08 -4.25
N PRO A 77 6.86 -3.96 -4.65
CA PRO A 77 8.31 -3.91 -4.77
C PRO A 77 8.97 -4.19 -3.41
N SER A 78 10.00 -5.04 -3.40
CA SER A 78 10.81 -5.25 -2.20
C SER A 78 11.60 -4.00 -1.86
N ILE A 79 12.06 -3.88 -0.62
CA ILE A 79 12.92 -2.76 -0.22
C ILE A 79 14.22 -2.72 -1.05
N ALA A 80 14.78 -3.88 -1.39
CA ALA A 80 15.96 -3.97 -2.26
C ALA A 80 15.65 -3.45 -3.67
N THR A 81 14.47 -3.79 -4.21
CA THR A 81 13.99 -3.26 -5.49
C THR A 81 13.82 -1.73 -5.44
N LEU A 82 13.31 -1.18 -4.35
CA LEU A 82 13.17 0.28 -4.17
C LEU A 82 14.54 0.97 -4.11
N ARG A 83 15.49 0.40 -3.36
CA ARG A 83 16.86 0.92 -3.30
C ARG A 83 17.58 0.85 -4.65
N ALA A 84 17.42 -0.25 -5.39
CA ALA A 84 17.97 -0.42 -6.73
C ALA A 84 17.39 0.59 -7.75
N ARG A 85 16.16 1.07 -7.53
CA ARG A 85 15.52 2.14 -8.32
C ARG A 85 15.97 3.55 -7.93
N GLY A 86 16.85 3.69 -6.94
CA GLY A 86 17.38 4.98 -6.49
C GLY A 86 16.56 5.68 -5.41
N CYS A 87 15.50 5.06 -4.86
CA CYS A 87 14.75 5.65 -3.75
C CYS A 87 15.64 5.79 -2.52
N SER A 88 15.66 6.96 -1.88
CA SER A 88 16.35 7.15 -0.61
C SER A 88 15.66 6.38 0.52
N TRP A 89 16.34 6.20 1.66
CA TRP A 89 15.70 5.59 2.82
C TRP A 89 14.50 6.41 3.32
N GLU A 90 14.59 7.74 3.27
CA GLU A 90 13.45 8.59 3.64
C GLU A 90 12.29 8.50 2.64
N ASP A 91 12.56 8.38 1.34
CA ASP A 91 11.49 8.15 0.36
C ASP A 91 10.77 6.82 0.62
N ILE A 92 11.51 5.79 1.01
CA ILE A 92 10.95 4.47 1.34
C ILE A 92 10.11 4.56 2.62
N ALA A 93 10.61 5.22 3.67
CA ALA A 93 9.86 5.45 4.91
C ALA A 93 8.58 6.25 4.67
N GLN A 94 8.68 7.36 3.93
CA GLN A 94 7.57 8.24 3.60
C GLN A 94 6.52 7.53 2.73
N SER A 95 6.96 6.75 1.73
CA SER A 95 6.05 6.01 0.84
C SER A 95 5.36 4.83 1.54
N ALA A 96 6.01 4.20 2.54
CA ALA A 96 5.38 3.18 3.37
C ALA A 96 4.15 3.71 4.10
N CYS A 97 4.12 5.00 4.46
CA CYS A 97 3.01 5.64 5.15
C CYS A 97 1.87 6.11 4.23
N ARG A 98 1.93 5.80 2.92
CA ARG A 98 0.94 6.24 1.92
C ARG A 98 0.22 5.04 1.30
N PRO A 99 -1.11 4.91 1.43
CA PRO A 99 -1.84 3.84 0.78
C PRO A 99 -1.84 4.05 -0.74
N GLY A 100 -1.62 2.97 -1.49
CA GLY A 100 -1.68 3.01 -2.96
C GLY A 100 -3.12 3.14 -3.46
N ARG A 101 -3.36 3.83 -4.57
CA ARG A 101 -4.72 4.04 -5.10
C ARG A 101 -5.39 2.74 -5.53
N LEU A 102 -6.59 2.50 -5.04
CA LEU A 102 -7.51 1.54 -5.64
C LEU A 102 -8.10 2.12 -6.93
N THR A 103 -8.13 1.32 -7.98
CA THR A 103 -8.70 1.68 -9.29
C THR A 103 -10.04 1.00 -9.52
N PHE A 104 -10.58 0.34 -8.51
CA PHE A 104 -11.91 -0.27 -8.53
C PHE A 104 -12.70 0.19 -7.31
N ASP A 105 -14.02 0.10 -7.40
CA ASP A 105 -14.94 0.52 -6.35
C ASP A 105 -15.17 -0.68 -5.43
N PRO A 106 -14.81 -0.60 -4.13
CA PRO A 106 -14.95 -1.72 -3.22
C PRO A 106 -16.42 -2.11 -2.95
N GLU A 107 -17.40 -1.24 -3.23
CA GLU A 107 -18.83 -1.55 -3.12
C GLU A 107 -19.46 -1.97 -4.46
N ARG A 108 -18.90 -1.51 -5.59
CA ARG A 108 -19.47 -1.75 -6.95
C ARG A 108 -18.66 -2.70 -7.83
N GLY A 109 -17.54 -3.23 -7.35
CA GLY A 109 -16.65 -4.10 -8.13
C GLY A 109 -15.74 -3.31 -9.09
N PRO A 110 -15.16 -3.94 -10.12
CA PRO A 110 -14.30 -3.24 -11.07
C PRO A 110 -15.07 -2.11 -11.76
N VAL A 111 -14.78 -0.86 -11.40
CA VAL A 111 -15.17 0.27 -12.23
C VAL A 111 -14.33 0.18 -13.50
N PRO A 112 -14.95 0.23 -14.70
CA PRO A 112 -14.19 0.32 -15.93
C PRO A 112 -13.24 1.52 -15.80
N ALA A 113 -12.00 1.33 -16.24
CA ALA A 113 -11.09 2.45 -16.40
C ALA A 113 -11.85 3.48 -17.23
N ARG A 114 -12.21 4.62 -16.61
CA ARG A 114 -12.88 5.70 -17.34
C ARG A 114 -12.12 5.88 -18.64
N GLU A 115 -12.85 5.78 -19.76
CA GLU A 115 -12.32 6.17 -21.07
C GLU A 115 -11.53 7.44 -20.82
N ARG A 116 -10.23 7.37 -21.17
CA ARG A 116 -9.38 8.55 -21.13
C ARG A 116 -10.10 9.54 -22.05
N ASP A 117 -10.72 10.57 -21.48
CA ASP A 117 -11.12 11.73 -22.25
C ASP A 117 -9.78 12.36 -22.66
N ASP A 118 -9.33 11.95 -23.85
CA ASP A 118 -8.31 12.64 -24.63
C ASP A 118 -8.89 14.00 -25.00
N ARG A 119 -8.90 14.93 -24.04
CA ARG A 119 -9.13 16.35 -24.30
C ARG A 119 -8.21 17.19 -23.43
N GLY A 120 -7.21 17.75 -24.10
CA GLY A 120 -6.25 18.74 -23.60
C GLY A 120 -4.97 18.69 -24.40
#